data_AF-A0A3L7J6I2-F1
#
_entry.id   AF-A0A3L7J6I2-F1
#
_cell.length_a   1.000
_cell.length_b   1.000
_cell.length_c   1.000
_cell.angle_alpha   90.00
_cell.angle_beta   90.00
_cell.angle_gamma   90.00
#
_symmetry.space_group_name_H-M   'P 1'
#
loop_
_entity.id
_entity.type
_entity.pdbx_description
1 polymer ?
#
loop_
_entity_poly.entity_id
_entity_poly.type
_entity_poly.pdbx_seq_one_letter_code
_entity_poly.pdbx_strand_id
1 'polypeptide(L)'
;MIDTRTFSWYTRSKRTLESAEVRSIVENSVGLHVFVKKNDAERTGFYSLGRARSSEAMQTTMSGEKGSVVPVVRMLLSFEKPIEAALFDYFHTDLTD
;
A
#
# COMPACT_ATOMS: atom_id res chain seq x y z
N MET A 1 6.31 -4.32 3.65
CA MET A 1 7.21 -3.26 3.16
C MET A 1 8.42 -3.96 2.53
N ILE A 2 8.95 -3.48 1.39
CA ILE A 2 10.09 -4.15 0.72
C ILE A 2 11.40 -3.58 1.26
N ASP A 3 11.48 -2.25 1.34
CA ASP A 3 12.59 -1.49 1.90
C ASP A 3 12.08 -0.14 2.42
N THR A 4 12.96 0.75 2.90
CA THR A 4 12.62 2.06 3.48
C THR A 4 12.00 3.05 2.49
N ARG A 5 11.99 2.75 1.19
CA ARG A 5 11.45 3.56 0.10
C ARG A 5 10.40 2.84 -0.74
N THR A 6 10.22 1.53 -0.60
CA THR A 6 9.38 0.75 -1.52
C THR A 6 8.36 -0.12 -0.79
N PHE A 7 7.09 0.02 -1.16
CA PHE A 7 5.99 -0.80 -0.67
C PHE A 7 5.33 -1.56 -1.82
N SER A 8 5.05 -2.85 -1.60
CA SER A 8 4.05 -3.56 -2.41
C SER A 8 2.67 -3.19 -1.89
N TRP A 9 1.87 -2.53 -2.72
CA TRP A 9 0.50 -2.11 -2.38
C TRP A 9 -0.52 -2.85 -3.21
N TYR A 10 -1.69 -3.08 -2.61
CA TYR A 10 -2.85 -3.69 -3.24
C TYR A 10 -4.06 -2.77 -3.07
N THR A 11 -4.84 -2.62 -4.13
CA THR A 11 -6.13 -1.92 -4.04
C THR A 11 -7.09 -2.67 -3.13
N ARG A 12 -8.19 -1.99 -2.73
CA ARG A 12 -9.36 -2.69 -2.18
C ARG A 12 -9.88 -3.73 -3.19
N SER A 13 -10.61 -4.72 -2.66
CA SER A 13 -11.28 -5.74 -3.46
C SER A 13 -12.21 -5.16 -4.52
N LYS A 14 -12.37 -5.91 -5.62
CA LYS A 14 -13.26 -5.56 -6.76
C LYS A 14 -12.80 -4.31 -7.51
N ARG A 15 -11.48 -4.12 -7.62
CA ARG A 15 -10.87 -3.05 -8.40
C ARG A 15 -10.05 -3.60 -9.55
N THR A 16 -10.06 -2.85 -10.64
CA THR A 16 -9.36 -3.16 -11.87
C THR A 16 -8.53 -1.98 -12.34
N LEU A 17 -7.62 -2.20 -13.29
CA LEU A 17 -6.88 -1.11 -13.96
C LEU A 17 -7.81 -0.10 -14.66
N GLU A 18 -9.06 -0.49 -14.95
CA GLU A 18 -10.06 0.39 -15.57
C GLU A 18 -10.84 1.24 -14.56
N SER A 19 -10.76 0.91 -13.27
CA SER A 19 -11.41 1.67 -12.21
C SER A 19 -10.84 3.09 -12.18
N ALA A 20 -11.70 4.12 -12.24
CA ALA A 20 -11.28 5.51 -12.36
C ALA A 20 -10.26 5.94 -11.30
N GLU A 21 -10.50 5.58 -10.03
CA GLU A 21 -9.55 5.86 -8.94
C GLU A 21 -8.19 5.18 -9.14
N VAL A 22 -8.19 3.94 -9.64
CA VAL A 22 -6.96 3.17 -9.86
C VAL A 22 -6.18 3.78 -11.02
N ARG A 23 -6.87 4.16 -12.10
CA ARG A 23 -6.24 4.83 -13.24
C ARG A 23 -5.55 6.11 -12.82
N SER A 24 -6.21 6.95 -12.01
CA SER A 24 -5.61 8.19 -11.50
C SER A 24 -4.33 7.93 -10.70
N ILE A 25 -4.30 6.87 -9.89
CA ILE A 25 -3.12 6.45 -9.12
C ILE A 25 -2.02 5.99 -10.07
N VAL A 26 -2.31 5.02 -10.95
CA VAL A 26 -1.33 4.40 -11.86
C VAL A 26 -0.69 5.43 -12.80
N GLU A 27 -1.48 6.37 -13.31
CA GLU A 27 -1.00 7.47 -14.16
C GLU A 27 -0.26 8.56 -13.35
N ASN A 28 -0.20 8.44 -12.02
CA ASN A 28 0.36 9.44 -11.10
C ASN A 28 -0.24 10.85 -11.32
N SER A 29 -1.51 10.92 -11.74
CA SER A 29 -2.23 12.18 -12.00
C SER A 29 -2.72 12.86 -10.71
N VAL A 30 -2.64 12.16 -9.58
CA VAL A 30 -2.98 12.65 -8.24
C VAL A 30 -1.80 12.49 -7.29
N GLY A 31 -1.68 13.40 -6.32
CA GLY A 31 -0.65 13.31 -5.28
C GLY A 31 -0.97 12.23 -4.26
N LEU A 32 -0.17 11.17 -4.19
CA LEU A 32 -0.35 10.08 -3.22
C LEU A 32 0.39 10.42 -1.92
N HIS A 33 -0.37 10.52 -0.82
CA HIS A 33 0.17 10.59 0.53
C HIS A 33 -0.20 9.31 1.27
N VAL A 34 0.79 8.63 1.84
CA VAL A 34 0.59 7.33 2.48
C VAL A 34 0.58 7.48 4.00
N PHE A 35 -0.40 6.84 4.60
CA PHE A 35 -0.58 6.75 6.04
C PHE A 35 -0.66 5.28 6.43
N VAL A 36 0.02 4.89 7.50
CA VAL A 36 0.07 3.50 7.97
C VAL A 36 -0.31 3.44 9.45
N LYS A 37 -0.96 2.34 9.83
CA LYS A 37 -1.26 1.98 11.21
C LYS A 37 -0.71 0.57 11.46
N LYS A 38 -0.17 0.32 12.64
CA LYS A 38 0.47 -0.97 12.97
C LYS A 38 -0.56 -2.09 13.07
N ASN A 39 -1.61 -1.86 13.84
CA ASN A 39 -2.76 -2.75 13.92
C ASN A 39 -4.02 -1.95 14.29
N ASP A 40 -5.19 -2.54 14.11
CA ASP A 40 -6.45 -1.86 14.42
C ASP A 40 -6.72 -1.75 15.93
N ALA A 41 -6.10 -2.60 16.75
CA ALA A 41 -6.25 -2.63 18.21
C ALA A 41 -5.52 -1.50 18.94
N GLU A 42 -4.46 -0.96 18.35
CA GLU A 42 -3.73 0.17 18.88
C GLU A 42 -4.60 1.43 18.84
N ARG A 43 -4.60 2.16 19.96
CA ARG A 43 -5.36 3.40 20.13
C ARG A 43 -4.66 4.61 19.52
N THR A 44 -3.43 4.43 19.04
CA THR A 44 -2.63 5.43 18.32
C THR A 44 -3.20 5.69 16.93
N GLY A 45 -3.02 6.92 16.45
CA GLY A 45 -3.46 7.35 15.12
C GLY A 45 -2.60 6.76 14.00
N PHE A 46 -2.73 7.36 12.81
CA PHE A 46 -1.92 6.98 11.65
C PHE A 46 -0.55 7.67 11.68
N TYR A 47 0.48 6.96 11.25
CA TYR A 47 1.79 7.52 10.93
C TYR A 47 1.83 7.93 9.46
N SER A 48 2.25 9.18 9.18
CA SER A 48 2.44 9.63 7.80
C SER A 48 3.80 9.16 7.29
N LEU A 49 3.82 8.48 6.15
CA LEU A 49 5.04 8.05 5.46
C LEU A 49 5.47 9.04 4.36
N GLY A 50 4.68 10.09 4.15
CA GLY A 50 4.94 11.11 3.12
C GLY A 50 4.39 10.74 1.75
N ARG A 51 4.98 11.37 0.72
CA ARG A 51 4.52 11.26 -0.68
C ARG A 51 5.16 10.07 -1.39
N ALA A 52 4.35 9.41 -2.22
CA ALA A 52 4.79 8.29 -3.03
C ALA A 52 4.35 8.43 -4.49
N ARG A 53 4.99 7.67 -5.37
CA ARG A 53 4.58 7.45 -6.76
C ARG A 53 4.34 5.97 -6.99
N SER A 54 3.36 5.64 -7.81
CA SER A 54 3.08 4.25 -8.18
C SER A 54 3.86 3.81 -9.42
N SER A 55 4.28 2.56 -9.43
CA SER A 55 4.89 1.88 -10.58
C SER A 55 4.48 0.40 -10.62
N GLU A 56 4.77 -0.29 -11.72
CA GLU A 56 4.58 -1.75 -11.86
C GLU A 56 3.15 -2.22 -11.53
N ALA A 57 2.15 -1.43 -11.95
CA ALA A 57 0.75 -1.76 -11.74
C ALA A 57 0.34 -2.98 -12.59
N MET A 58 -0.22 -3.99 -11.93
CA MET A 58 -0.62 -5.25 -12.53
C MET A 58 -1.97 -5.70 -11.99
N GLN A 59 -2.89 -6.02 -12.89
CA GLN A 59 -4.15 -6.69 -12.56
C GLN A 59 -3.86 -8.09 -12.01
N THR A 60 -4.44 -8.43 -10.86
CA THR A 60 -4.35 -9.77 -10.28
C THR A 60 -5.63 -10.10 -9.51
N THR A 61 -5.64 -11.22 -8.78
CA THR A 61 -6.76 -11.65 -7.96
C THR A 61 -6.31 -12.02 -6.55
N MET A 62 -7.26 -11.98 -5.61
CA MET A 62 -7.08 -12.42 -4.24
C MET A 62 -8.28 -13.25 -3.79
N SER A 63 -8.07 -14.09 -2.77
CA SER A 63 -9.16 -14.79 -2.09
C SER A 63 -10.02 -13.78 -1.35
N GLY A 64 -11.29 -13.72 -1.72
CA GLY A 64 -12.34 -12.97 -1.04
C GLY A 64 -13.08 -13.84 -0.02
N GLU A 65 -14.21 -13.32 0.46
CA GLU A 65 -15.07 -14.05 1.39
C GLU A 65 -15.62 -15.32 0.74
N LYS A 66 -15.80 -16.37 1.58
CA LYS A 66 -16.43 -17.64 1.20
C LYS A 66 -15.78 -18.32 -0.02
N GLY A 67 -14.47 -18.15 -0.21
CA GLY A 67 -13.73 -18.77 -1.31
C GLY A 67 -13.93 -18.12 -2.68
N SER A 68 -14.56 -16.94 -2.74
CA SER A 68 -14.64 -16.17 -3.97
C SER A 68 -13.26 -15.66 -4.40
N VAL A 69 -13.05 -15.46 -5.70
CA VAL A 69 -11.85 -14.81 -6.25
C VAL A 69 -12.23 -13.40 -6.65
N VAL A 70 -11.58 -12.39 -6.06
CA VAL A 70 -11.89 -10.98 -6.31
C VAL A 70 -10.75 -10.30 -7.07
N PRO A 71 -11.04 -9.44 -8.06
CA PRO A 71 -10.01 -8.71 -8.77
C PRO A 71 -9.44 -7.60 -7.89
N VAL A 72 -8.13 -7.45 -7.95
CA VAL A 72 -7.35 -6.39 -7.29
C VAL A 72 -6.26 -5.92 -8.25
N VAL A 73 -5.67 -4.75 -7.97
CA VAL A 73 -4.46 -4.30 -8.65
C VAL A 73 -3.32 -4.26 -7.64
N ARG A 74 -2.21 -4.91 -7.99
CA ARG A 74 -0.94 -4.83 -7.26
C ARG A 74 -0.08 -3.77 -7.93
N MET A 75 0.63 -2.96 -7.15
CA MET A 75 1.63 -2.02 -7.66
C MET A 75 2.72 -1.79 -6.61
N LEU A 76 3.82 -1.17 -7.01
CA LEU A 76 4.82 -0.65 -6.10
C LEU A 76 4.53 0.82 -5.82
N LEU A 77 4.73 1.23 -4.57
CA LEU A 77 4.75 2.62 -4.15
C LEU A 77 6.18 2.99 -3.76
N SER A 78 6.77 3.93 -4.51
CA SER A 78 8.10 4.48 -4.25
C SER A 78 8.00 5.84 -3.58
N PHE A 79 8.57 5.96 -2.38
CA PHE A 79 8.54 7.19 -1.59
C PHE A 79 9.60 8.20 -2.04
N GLU A 80 9.23 9.47 -2.10
CA GLU A 80 10.16 10.56 -2.49
C GLU A 80 11.31 10.73 -1.50
N LYS A 81 11.04 10.48 -0.22
CA LYS A 81 12.02 10.46 0.86
C LYS A 81 11.97 9.09 1.53
N PRO A 82 13.11 8.55 1.99
CA PRO A 82 13.08 7.33 2.79
C PRO A 82 12.24 7.56 4.04
N ILE A 83 11.50 6.53 4.42
CA ILE A 83 10.78 6.48 5.69
C ILE A 83 11.82 6.50 6.82
N GLU A 84 11.45 7.14 7.93
CA GLU A 84 12.29 7.19 9.12
C GLU A 84 12.65 5.78 9.58
N ALA A 85 13.94 5.51 9.83
CA ALA A 85 14.44 4.19 10.18
C ALA A 85 13.73 3.63 11.43
N ALA A 86 13.54 4.46 12.45
CA ALA A 86 12.81 4.06 13.67
C ALA A 86 11.37 3.59 13.38
N LEU A 87 10.70 4.24 12.42
CA LEU A 87 9.35 3.86 12.02
C LEU A 87 9.36 2.57 11.18
N PHE A 88 10.34 2.43 10.29
CA PHE A 88 10.57 1.20 9.54
C PHE A 88 10.80 0.01 10.47
N ASP A 89 11.66 0.15 11.47
CA ASP A 89 11.98 -0.87 12.46
C ASP A 89 10.75 -1.20 13.33
N TYR A 90 9.99 -0.19 13.77
CA TYR A 90 8.77 -0.37 14.54
C TYR A 90 7.72 -1.25 13.83
N PHE A 91 7.59 -1.13 12.50
CA PHE A 91 6.69 -1.98 11.71
C PHE A 91 7.26 -3.36 11.40
N HIS A 92 8.56 -3.58 11.55
CA HIS A 92 9.20 -4.89 11.32
C HIS A 92 9.44 -5.69 12.61
N THR A 93 9.37 -5.06 13.78
CA THR A 93 9.68 -5.70 15.07
C THR A 93 8.74 -6.87 15.41
N ASP A 94 7.49 -6.85 14.93
CA ASP A 94 6.49 -7.91 15.19
C ASP A 94 6.50 -9.04 14.14
N LEU A 95 7.40 -9.01 13.15
CA LEU A 95 7.55 -10.11 12.17
C LEU A 95 8.45 -11.26 12.69
N THR A 96 8.91 -11.17 13.94
CA THR A 96 9.87 -12.09 14.57
C THR A 96 9.36 -12.87 15.79
N ASP A 97 8.07 -12.83 16.10
CA ASP A 97 7.43 -13.70 17.11
C ASP A 97 6.40 -14.65 16.49
#